data_AF-A0A520PGZ0-F1
#
_entry.id   AF-A0A520PGZ0-F1
#
_cell.length_a   1.000
_cell.length_b   1.000
_cell.length_c   1.000
_cell.angle_alpha   90.00
_cell.angle_beta   90.00
_cell.angle_gamma   90.00
#
_symmetry.space_group_name_H-M   'P 1'
#
loop_
_entity.id
_entity.type
_entity.pdbx_description
1 polymer ?
#
loop_
_entity_poly.entity_id
_entity_poly.type
_entity_poly.pdbx_seq_one_letter_code
_entity_poly.pdbx_strand_id
1 'polypeptide(L)'
;MSRRILWIMIPMLLLTSFSEAIERRRSQFPRDFGYLVAPIPYILPGVGTGLGVIGAFNNTFDSTTDFFLVGVGGDVEGTITGVTDIELLPENILLDVTYVGFNKGSQKQYAQRGIDSDSEDFNIVELQNTSLYGGRLTFTFLERRLEFFTLQYNIRSEPSAVIYQGKEENRQEYADPEPFTFKRLTYGTQIDVTDDRLDPRMGVRFVATRSESPSIDTDSSESYTVDTNLTGYIPLLESSTFAINYFRSDATVTKEGVTDYQSILDELRTNYACAAGDPCDESLKKLATDTQASRKYGTASSLGGSSRLRSYAGGRYSGAHTEFYGYEFRWNLTDENTPFDLYFIRDFRTGFQLAFFYERGTVAEQREDLWAKSRNSTGLGARLVTGSGFIYRFDVATGSEGQETTLFVDYPWGTIAQ
;
A
#
# COMPACT_ATOMS: atom_id res chain seq x y z
N MET A 1 1.20 27.84 37.83
CA MET A 1 0.13 28.37 36.97
C MET A 1 0.54 28.45 35.49
N SER A 2 1.81 28.74 35.15
CA SER A 2 2.26 28.87 33.74
C SER A 2 2.30 27.56 32.94
N ARG A 3 2.60 26.41 33.56
CA ARG A 3 2.65 25.11 32.86
C ARG A 3 1.29 24.70 32.27
N ARG A 4 0.15 24.95 32.94
CA ARG A 4 -1.19 24.60 32.44
C ARG A 4 -1.70 25.52 31.32
N ILE A 5 -1.22 26.77 31.27
CA ILE A 5 -1.57 27.74 30.22
C ILE A 5 -0.88 27.37 28.90
N LEU A 6 0.36 26.85 28.97
CA LEU A 6 1.10 26.40 27.79
C LEU A 6 0.41 25.22 27.05
N TRP A 7 -0.20 24.29 27.80
CA TRP A 7 -0.95 23.15 27.24
C TRP A 7 -2.26 23.54 26.55
N ILE A 8 -2.82 24.71 26.86
CA ILE A 8 -4.03 25.23 26.21
C ILE A 8 -3.64 26.13 25.03
N MET A 9 -2.54 26.89 25.14
CA MET A 9 -2.07 27.76 24.06
C MET A 9 -1.60 27.00 22.82
N ILE A 10 -0.94 25.86 22.97
CA ILE A 10 -0.46 25.05 21.82
C ILE A 10 -1.62 24.56 20.93
N PRO A 11 -2.66 23.89 21.46
CA PRO A 11 -3.82 23.51 20.64
C PRO A 11 -4.57 24.74 20.10
N MET A 12 -4.60 25.86 20.82
CA MET A 12 -5.25 27.10 20.34
C MET A 12 -4.47 27.77 19.19
N LEU A 13 -3.13 27.74 19.21
CA LEU A 13 -2.25 28.21 18.13
C LEU A 13 -2.29 27.29 16.91
N LEU A 14 -2.42 25.97 17.11
CA LEU A 14 -2.66 25.01 16.03
C LEU A 14 -4.01 25.30 15.37
N LEU A 15 -5.07 25.54 16.16
CA LEU A 15 -6.40 25.89 15.66
C LEU A 15 -6.42 27.20 14.86
N THR A 16 -5.68 28.25 15.26
CA THR A 16 -5.58 29.49 14.48
C THR A 16 -4.80 29.30 13.17
N SER A 17 -3.79 28.42 13.16
CA SER A 17 -3.05 28.08 11.94
C SER A 17 -3.92 27.32 10.94
N PHE A 18 -4.91 26.54 11.42
CA PHE A 18 -5.93 25.92 10.57
C PHE A 18 -6.97 26.90 10.04
N SER A 19 -7.23 28.03 10.73
CA SER A 19 -8.17 29.05 10.23
C SER A 19 -7.55 29.98 9.18
N GLU A 20 -6.22 30.11 9.16
CA GLU A 20 -5.46 30.74 8.05
C GLU A 20 -4.96 29.71 7.03
N ALA A 21 -5.39 28.45 7.13
CA ALA A 21 -4.96 27.41 6.20
C ALA A 21 -5.47 27.69 4.77
N ILE A 22 -4.73 27.15 3.80
CA ILE A 22 -5.07 27.20 2.38
C ILE A 22 -6.54 26.80 2.17
N GLU A 23 -7.30 27.67 1.50
CA GLU A 23 -8.72 27.43 1.18
C GLU A 23 -8.89 26.15 0.35
N ARG A 24 -9.93 25.35 0.65
CA ARG A 24 -10.21 24.16 -0.15
C ARG A 24 -10.78 24.57 -1.51
N ARG A 25 -10.18 24.10 -2.59
CA ARG A 25 -10.61 24.34 -3.97
C ARG A 25 -11.90 23.60 -4.34
N ARG A 26 -12.18 22.47 -3.66
CA ARG A 26 -13.35 21.60 -3.92
C ARG A 26 -13.98 21.11 -2.62
N SER A 27 -15.21 20.59 -2.69
CA SER A 27 -15.82 19.87 -1.56
C SER A 27 -14.96 18.67 -1.17
N GLN A 28 -14.79 18.46 0.14
CA GLN A 28 -14.08 17.29 0.68
C GLN A 28 -15.01 16.09 0.92
N PHE A 29 -16.31 16.29 0.66
CA PHE A 29 -17.39 15.32 0.69
C PHE A 29 -18.21 15.49 -0.61
N PRO A 30 -17.66 15.07 -1.77
CA PRO A 30 -18.40 15.11 -3.03
C PRO A 30 -19.63 14.20 -2.94
N ARG A 31 -20.70 14.56 -3.67
CA ARG A 31 -21.93 13.75 -3.77
C ARG A 31 -22.35 13.52 -5.23
N ASP A 32 -21.48 13.89 -6.17
CA ASP A 32 -21.74 13.72 -7.60
C ASP A 32 -21.50 12.27 -8.00
N PHE A 33 -22.58 11.58 -8.40
CA PHE A 33 -22.52 10.18 -8.80
C PHE A 33 -21.61 9.96 -10.01
N GLY A 34 -20.74 8.96 -9.92
CA GLY A 34 -19.89 8.47 -11.01
C GLY A 34 -19.79 6.95 -10.99
N TYR A 35 -19.47 6.34 -12.13
CA TYR A 35 -19.19 4.91 -12.18
C TYR A 35 -18.13 4.53 -13.21
N LEU A 36 -17.43 3.43 -12.94
CA LEU A 36 -16.57 2.70 -13.87
C LEU A 36 -16.98 1.23 -13.86
N VAL A 37 -17.24 0.66 -15.03
CA VAL A 37 -17.38 -0.78 -15.22
C VAL A 37 -16.43 -1.23 -16.33
N ALA A 38 -15.37 -1.94 -15.99
CA ALA A 38 -14.34 -2.29 -16.97
C ALA A 38 -13.90 -3.76 -16.85
N PRO A 39 -13.54 -4.41 -17.97
CA PRO A 39 -12.86 -5.69 -17.94
C PRO A 39 -11.43 -5.50 -17.41
N ILE A 40 -10.95 -6.47 -16.63
CA ILE A 40 -9.58 -6.53 -16.13
C ILE A 40 -8.98 -7.89 -16.52
N PRO A 41 -8.26 -7.99 -17.64
CA PRO A 41 -7.48 -9.18 -17.91
C PRO A 41 -6.35 -9.30 -16.88
N TYR A 42 -6.05 -10.52 -16.42
CA TYR A 42 -4.97 -10.76 -15.47
C TYR A 42 -4.08 -11.93 -15.90
N ILE A 43 -2.82 -11.85 -15.46
CA ILE A 43 -1.83 -12.91 -15.52
C ILE A 43 -1.18 -12.97 -14.14
N LEU A 44 -1.32 -14.10 -13.47
CA LEU A 44 -0.74 -14.34 -12.14
C LEU A 44 0.34 -15.41 -12.26
N PRO A 45 1.62 -15.06 -12.04
CA PRO A 45 2.72 -16.02 -12.07
C PRO A 45 2.46 -17.21 -11.13
N GLY A 46 2.69 -18.42 -11.62
CA GLY A 46 2.45 -19.67 -10.88
C GLY A 46 0.98 -20.09 -10.75
N VAL A 47 0.02 -19.25 -11.16
CA VAL A 47 -1.41 -19.57 -11.01
C VAL A 47 -2.12 -19.68 -12.37
N GLY A 48 -1.87 -18.74 -13.27
CA GLY A 48 -2.45 -18.75 -14.61
C GLY A 48 -3.02 -17.40 -15.05
N THR A 49 -4.03 -17.44 -15.91
CA THR A 49 -4.60 -16.25 -16.55
C THR A 49 -6.12 -16.24 -16.47
N GLY A 50 -6.72 -15.07 -16.68
CA GLY A 50 -8.17 -15.00 -16.79
C GLY A 50 -8.67 -13.58 -17.01
N LEU A 51 -9.95 -13.40 -16.71
CA LEU A 51 -10.66 -12.15 -16.91
C LEU A 51 -11.51 -11.84 -15.69
N GLY A 52 -11.34 -10.63 -15.18
CA GLY A 52 -12.26 -10.05 -14.21
C GLY A 52 -13.06 -8.89 -14.79
N VAL A 53 -14.02 -8.43 -14.00
CA VAL A 53 -14.77 -7.19 -14.22
C VAL A 53 -14.73 -6.40 -12.93
N ILE A 54 -14.32 -5.13 -13.01
CA ILE A 54 -14.48 -4.15 -11.94
C ILE A 54 -15.76 -3.36 -12.18
N GLY A 55 -16.51 -3.13 -11.11
CA GLY A 55 -17.56 -2.13 -11.00
C GLY A 55 -17.23 -1.25 -9.80
N ALA A 56 -17.01 0.04 -10.04
CA ALA A 56 -16.83 1.05 -9.02
C ALA A 56 -17.93 2.11 -9.19
N PHE A 57 -18.68 2.37 -8.14
CA PHE A 57 -19.83 3.29 -8.13
C PHE A 57 -19.62 4.27 -7.00
N ASN A 58 -19.47 5.55 -7.33
CA ASN A 58 -19.15 6.57 -6.36
C ASN A 58 -20.36 7.41 -6.01
N ASN A 59 -20.33 7.94 -4.79
CA ASN A 59 -21.32 8.90 -4.31
C ASN A 59 -22.76 8.40 -4.55
N THR A 60 -22.99 7.14 -4.21
CA THR A 60 -24.25 6.47 -4.46
C THR A 60 -25.33 6.97 -3.51
N PHE A 61 -26.59 6.95 -3.96
CA PHE A 61 -27.75 7.33 -3.16
C PHE A 61 -27.67 8.76 -2.57
N ASP A 62 -27.16 9.72 -3.36
CA ASP A 62 -26.96 11.13 -2.95
C ASP A 62 -26.13 11.28 -1.66
N SER A 63 -25.18 10.36 -1.44
CA SER A 63 -24.27 10.35 -0.30
C SER A 63 -22.81 10.38 -0.76
N THR A 64 -21.87 10.33 0.18
CA THR A 64 -20.43 10.12 -0.11
C THR A 64 -20.07 8.63 -0.23
N THR A 65 -21.06 7.73 -0.15
CA THR A 65 -20.81 6.29 -0.07
C THR A 65 -20.42 5.73 -1.43
N ASP A 66 -19.26 5.08 -1.47
CA ASP A 66 -18.77 4.39 -2.66
C ASP A 66 -18.93 2.87 -2.53
N PHE A 67 -19.23 2.22 -3.65
CA PHE A 67 -19.36 0.77 -3.76
C PHE A 67 -18.35 0.23 -4.78
N PHE A 68 -17.57 -0.75 -4.35
CA PHE A 68 -16.60 -1.45 -5.17
C PHE A 68 -16.97 -2.92 -5.27
N LEU A 69 -17.01 -3.45 -6.47
CA LEU A 69 -17.20 -4.86 -6.74
C LEU A 69 -16.23 -5.29 -7.84
N VAL A 70 -15.36 -6.25 -7.55
CA VAL A 70 -14.54 -6.91 -8.57
C VAL A 70 -14.90 -8.38 -8.55
N GLY A 71 -15.34 -8.91 -9.69
CA GLY A 71 -15.50 -10.34 -9.88
C GLY A 71 -14.41 -10.85 -10.81
N VAL A 72 -13.75 -11.95 -10.47
CA VAL A 72 -12.66 -12.55 -11.26
C VAL A 72 -13.02 -14.00 -11.56
N GLY A 73 -12.79 -14.44 -12.81
CA GLY A 73 -12.93 -15.83 -13.23
C GLY A 73 -11.78 -16.30 -14.13
N GLY A 74 -11.66 -17.61 -14.34
CA GLY A 74 -10.55 -18.25 -15.05
C GLY A 74 -9.78 -19.18 -14.12
N ASP A 75 -8.45 -19.15 -14.18
CA ASP A 75 -7.60 -19.96 -13.29
C ASP A 75 -7.68 -19.51 -11.82
N VAL A 76 -8.02 -18.23 -11.59
CA VAL A 76 -8.41 -17.64 -10.32
C VAL A 76 -9.87 -17.21 -10.37
N GLU A 77 -10.61 -17.61 -9.35
CA GLU A 77 -11.99 -17.24 -9.12
C GLU A 77 -12.13 -16.53 -7.77
N GLY A 78 -12.86 -15.43 -7.76
CA GLY A 78 -13.08 -14.71 -6.52
C GLY A 78 -13.75 -13.36 -6.69
N THR A 79 -13.94 -12.71 -5.55
CA THR A 79 -14.66 -11.45 -5.45
C THR A 79 -13.97 -10.52 -4.46
N ILE A 80 -13.88 -9.24 -4.84
CA ILE A 80 -13.59 -8.13 -3.93
C ILE A 80 -14.86 -7.31 -3.82
N THR A 81 -15.31 -7.04 -2.60
CA THR A 81 -16.43 -6.15 -2.32
C THR A 81 -16.02 -5.11 -1.30
N GLY A 82 -16.19 -3.85 -1.61
CA GLY A 82 -15.91 -2.73 -0.72
C GLY A 82 -17.10 -1.78 -0.64
N VAL A 83 -17.37 -1.26 0.54
CA VAL A 83 -18.22 -0.09 0.73
C VAL A 83 -17.44 0.90 1.56
N THR A 84 -17.18 2.09 1.04
CA THR A 84 -16.31 3.10 1.68
C THR A 84 -17.04 4.42 1.85
N ASP A 85 -16.49 5.26 2.73
CA ASP A 85 -17.00 6.59 3.07
C ASP A 85 -18.50 6.56 3.50
N ILE A 86 -18.91 5.49 4.21
CA ILE A 86 -20.23 5.40 4.84
C ILE A 86 -20.30 6.41 5.99
N GLU A 87 -21.16 7.41 5.87
CA GLU A 87 -21.34 8.42 6.92
C GLU A 87 -22.16 7.87 8.10
N LEU A 88 -21.49 7.45 9.17
CA LEU A 88 -22.15 7.11 10.45
C LEU A 88 -22.61 8.37 11.20
N LEU A 89 -21.86 9.45 11.03
CA LEU A 89 -22.22 10.81 11.39
C LEU A 89 -21.79 11.70 10.22
N PRO A 90 -22.72 12.47 9.61
CA PRO A 90 -22.43 13.26 8.40
C PRO A 90 -21.14 14.04 8.55
N GLU A 91 -20.23 13.88 7.58
CA GLU A 91 -18.97 14.63 7.47
C GLU A 91 -18.00 14.50 8.66
N ASN A 92 -18.28 13.64 9.64
CA ASN A 92 -17.51 13.54 10.89
C ASN A 92 -17.05 12.11 11.23
N ILE A 93 -17.85 11.09 10.94
CA ILE A 93 -17.51 9.70 11.23
C ILE A 93 -17.79 8.86 9.99
N LEU A 94 -16.73 8.31 9.40
CA LEU A 94 -16.77 7.51 8.18
C LEU A 94 -16.39 6.06 8.49
N LEU A 95 -17.13 5.13 7.89
CA LEU A 95 -16.87 3.70 7.97
C LEU A 95 -16.57 3.13 6.58
N ASP A 96 -15.50 2.36 6.51
CA ASP A 96 -15.18 1.52 5.36
C ASP A 96 -15.26 0.07 5.75
N VAL A 97 -15.82 -0.76 4.88
CA VAL A 97 -15.88 -2.22 5.02
C VAL A 97 -15.40 -2.85 3.73
N THR A 98 -14.51 -3.82 3.84
CA THR A 98 -13.98 -4.55 2.69
C THR A 98 -13.99 -6.05 2.97
N TYR A 99 -14.41 -6.79 1.96
CA TYR A 99 -14.30 -8.23 1.87
C TYR A 99 -13.56 -8.60 0.59
N VAL A 100 -12.69 -9.59 0.68
CA VAL A 100 -11.97 -10.19 -0.42
C VAL A 100 -12.04 -11.69 -0.22
N GLY A 101 -12.34 -12.44 -1.27
CA GLY A 101 -12.30 -13.90 -1.26
C GLY A 101 -11.83 -14.43 -2.61
N PHE A 102 -10.80 -15.25 -2.61
CA PHE A 102 -10.24 -15.88 -3.80
C PHE A 102 -9.95 -17.36 -3.53
N ASN A 103 -10.21 -18.21 -4.53
CA ASN A 103 -9.89 -19.63 -4.45
C ASN A 103 -8.37 -19.89 -4.53
N LYS A 104 -7.64 -19.02 -5.22
CA LYS A 104 -6.19 -19.10 -5.46
C LYS A 104 -5.55 -17.72 -5.47
N GLY A 105 -4.27 -17.68 -5.14
CA GLY A 105 -3.40 -16.51 -5.28
C GLY A 105 -1.94 -16.93 -5.33
N SER A 106 -1.07 -15.98 -5.57
CA SER A 106 0.37 -16.21 -5.44
C SER A 106 1.09 -14.99 -4.93
N GLN A 107 2.19 -15.23 -4.24
CA GLN A 107 3.07 -14.19 -3.74
C GLN A 107 4.50 -14.51 -4.16
N LYS A 108 5.17 -13.54 -4.78
CA LYS A 108 6.60 -13.62 -5.01
C LYS A 108 7.34 -13.35 -3.70
N GLN A 109 8.17 -14.31 -3.28
CA GLN A 109 9.01 -14.21 -2.09
C GLN A 109 10.47 -14.17 -2.54
N TYR A 110 11.08 -12.99 -2.45
CA TYR A 110 12.52 -12.84 -2.71
C TYR A 110 13.31 -13.60 -1.65
N ALA A 111 14.41 -14.24 -2.07
CA ALA A 111 15.16 -15.13 -1.20
C ALA A 111 15.85 -14.41 -0.04
N GLN A 112 16.16 -13.12 -0.21
CA GLN A 112 16.79 -12.29 0.81
C GLN A 112 16.13 -10.91 0.87
N ARG A 113 15.97 -10.39 2.09
CA ARG A 113 15.66 -8.97 2.35
C ARG A 113 16.88 -8.07 2.14
N GLY A 114 16.64 -6.76 2.07
CA GLY A 114 17.66 -5.73 1.83
C GLY A 114 17.58 -5.10 0.43
N ILE A 115 18.21 -3.93 0.29
CA ILE A 115 18.15 -3.11 -0.96
C ILE A 115 18.96 -3.70 -2.12
N ASP A 116 19.79 -4.71 -1.83
CA ASP A 116 20.78 -5.31 -2.71
C ASP A 116 20.52 -6.77 -3.04
N SER A 117 19.38 -7.31 -2.60
CA SER A 117 19.00 -8.67 -2.94
C SER A 117 18.84 -8.83 -4.45
N ASP A 118 19.06 -10.06 -4.95
CA ASP A 118 18.97 -10.39 -6.37
C ASP A 118 17.49 -10.46 -6.82
N SER A 119 17.19 -9.89 -7.99
CA SER A 119 15.83 -9.86 -8.55
C SER A 119 15.40 -11.21 -9.13
N GLU A 120 16.39 -12.02 -9.54
CA GLU A 120 16.16 -13.34 -10.14
C GLU A 120 16.13 -14.46 -9.10
N ASP A 121 16.45 -14.16 -7.84
CA ASP A 121 16.47 -15.10 -6.74
C ASP A 121 15.20 -14.97 -5.90
N PHE A 122 14.13 -15.62 -6.36
CA PHE A 122 12.84 -15.63 -5.70
C PHE A 122 12.15 -16.98 -5.81
N ASN A 123 11.25 -17.23 -4.87
CA ASN A 123 10.28 -18.32 -4.94
C ASN A 123 8.89 -17.73 -5.20
N ILE A 124 7.99 -18.54 -5.73
CA ILE A 124 6.56 -18.20 -5.80
C ILE A 124 5.85 -19.10 -4.79
N VAL A 125 5.19 -18.49 -3.81
CA VAL A 125 4.32 -19.20 -2.88
C VAL A 125 2.91 -19.11 -3.43
N GLU A 126 2.33 -20.25 -3.78
CA GLU A 126 0.93 -20.36 -4.16
C GLU A 126 0.07 -20.46 -2.90
N LEU A 127 -1.05 -19.76 -2.92
CA LEU A 127 -2.03 -19.69 -1.86
C LEU A 127 -3.38 -20.16 -2.39
N GLN A 128 -4.18 -20.75 -1.50
CA GLN A 128 -5.56 -21.12 -1.75
C GLN A 128 -6.46 -20.66 -0.61
N ASN A 129 -7.78 -20.65 -0.87
CA ASN A 129 -8.81 -20.30 0.10
C ASN A 129 -8.51 -18.98 0.84
N THR A 130 -8.02 -17.99 0.09
CA THR A 130 -7.62 -16.69 0.64
C THR A 130 -8.85 -15.85 0.88
N SER A 131 -8.99 -15.33 2.10
CA SER A 131 -10.00 -14.34 2.43
C SER A 131 -9.41 -13.21 3.25
N LEU A 132 -9.86 -11.99 2.97
CA LEU A 132 -9.58 -10.82 3.79
C LEU A 132 -10.90 -10.16 4.12
N TYR A 133 -11.11 -9.85 5.39
CA TYR A 133 -12.24 -9.03 5.80
C TYR A 133 -11.78 -8.01 6.83
N GLY A 134 -12.35 -6.83 6.76
CA GLY A 134 -12.03 -5.78 7.70
C GLY A 134 -12.62 -4.46 7.30
N GLY A 135 -12.11 -3.41 7.92
CA GLY A 135 -12.65 -2.09 7.73
C GLY A 135 -11.84 -1.02 8.42
N ARG A 136 -12.26 0.22 8.16
CA ARG A 136 -11.67 1.43 8.71
C ARG A 136 -12.74 2.26 9.38
N LEU A 137 -12.46 2.76 10.56
CA LEU A 137 -13.25 3.82 11.18
C LEU A 137 -12.42 5.10 11.18
N THR A 138 -12.96 6.16 10.61
CA THR A 138 -12.29 7.46 10.49
C THR A 138 -13.10 8.54 11.16
N PHE A 139 -12.47 9.28 12.07
CA PHE A 139 -12.98 10.52 12.64
C PHE A 139 -12.35 11.67 11.88
N THR A 140 -13.19 12.57 11.36
CA THR A 140 -12.75 13.70 10.55
C THR A 140 -13.22 15.03 11.15
N PHE A 141 -12.30 16.01 11.09
CA PHE A 141 -12.48 17.35 11.63
C PHE A 141 -11.96 18.38 10.64
N LEU A 142 -12.50 19.60 10.74
CA LEU A 142 -12.03 20.77 9.99
C LEU A 142 -12.00 20.51 8.48
N GLU A 143 -13.10 20.03 7.89
CA GLU A 143 -13.17 19.69 6.45
C GLU A 143 -12.08 18.69 6.02
N ARG A 144 -11.98 17.58 6.75
CA ARG A 144 -10.99 16.50 6.54
C ARG A 144 -9.52 16.96 6.60
N ARG A 145 -9.23 18.08 7.25
CA ARG A 145 -7.85 18.55 7.48
C ARG A 145 -7.17 17.82 8.63
N LEU A 146 -7.96 17.32 9.57
CA LEU A 146 -7.47 16.48 10.65
C LEU A 146 -8.31 15.22 10.71
N GLU A 147 -7.66 14.07 10.58
CA GLU A 147 -8.29 12.77 10.69
C GLU A 147 -7.56 11.87 11.67
N PHE A 148 -8.33 11.13 12.46
CA PHE A 148 -7.85 10.00 13.25
C PHE A 148 -8.56 8.76 12.76
N PHE A 149 -7.83 7.68 12.52
CA PHE A 149 -8.45 6.46 12.03
C PHE A 149 -7.87 5.21 12.67
N THR A 150 -8.69 4.16 12.68
CA THR A 150 -8.27 2.81 13.00
C THR A 150 -8.66 1.89 11.85
N LEU A 151 -7.76 0.98 11.51
CA LEU A 151 -7.89 0.04 10.42
C LEU A 151 -7.62 -1.35 10.96
N GLN A 152 -8.56 -2.27 10.74
CA GLN A 152 -8.40 -3.66 11.14
C GLN A 152 -8.73 -4.58 9.96
N TYR A 153 -7.78 -5.45 9.62
CA TYR A 153 -7.99 -6.53 8.67
C TYR A 153 -7.59 -7.86 9.27
N ASN A 154 -8.39 -8.88 8.97
CA ASN A 154 -8.05 -10.26 9.21
C ASN A 154 -7.90 -10.93 7.85
N ILE A 155 -6.72 -11.52 7.62
CA ILE A 155 -6.40 -12.26 6.41
C ILE A 155 -6.27 -13.72 6.82
N ARG A 156 -7.00 -14.59 6.16
CA ARG A 156 -6.85 -16.04 6.29
C ARG A 156 -6.44 -16.60 4.93
N SER A 157 -5.43 -17.45 4.91
CA SER A 157 -5.01 -18.13 3.68
C SER A 157 -4.39 -19.48 4.01
N GLU A 158 -4.40 -20.37 3.03
CA GLU A 158 -3.76 -21.68 3.10
C GLU A 158 -2.66 -21.72 2.03
N PRO A 159 -1.43 -22.13 2.35
CA PRO A 159 -0.41 -22.35 1.32
C PRO A 159 -0.76 -23.61 0.52
N SER A 160 -0.54 -23.63 -0.79
CA SER A 160 -0.84 -24.80 -1.64
C SER A 160 0.41 -25.40 -2.28
N ALA A 161 1.36 -24.57 -2.70
CA ALA A 161 2.64 -25.01 -3.23
C ALA A 161 3.71 -23.92 -3.10
N VAL A 162 4.97 -24.32 -3.27
CA VAL A 162 6.10 -23.41 -3.50
C VAL A 162 6.76 -23.79 -4.82
N ILE A 163 6.98 -22.80 -5.69
CA ILE A 163 7.77 -22.92 -6.91
C ILE A 163 9.14 -22.29 -6.65
N TYR A 164 10.17 -23.12 -6.47
CA TYR A 164 11.50 -22.63 -6.19
C TYR A 164 12.17 -21.99 -7.41
N GLN A 165 12.85 -20.86 -7.21
CA GLN A 165 13.52 -20.09 -8.27
C GLN A 165 12.56 -19.60 -9.38
N GLY A 166 11.24 -19.59 -9.13
CA GLY A 166 10.23 -19.25 -10.14
C GLY A 166 10.15 -20.23 -11.32
N LYS A 167 10.72 -21.44 -11.19
CA LYS A 167 10.76 -22.46 -12.24
C LYS A 167 9.77 -23.58 -11.94
N GLU A 168 8.81 -23.78 -12.83
CA GLU A 168 7.71 -24.74 -12.65
C GLU A 168 8.19 -26.18 -12.42
N GLU A 169 9.32 -26.58 -13.02
CA GLU A 169 9.93 -27.89 -12.79
C GLU A 169 10.38 -28.13 -11.34
N ASN A 170 10.52 -27.07 -10.54
CA ASN A 170 10.87 -27.13 -9.12
C ASN A 170 9.66 -26.96 -8.19
N ARG A 171 8.43 -27.13 -8.70
CA ARG A 171 7.22 -27.01 -7.90
C ARG A 171 7.12 -28.11 -6.85
N GLN A 172 6.83 -27.73 -5.61
CA GLN A 172 6.60 -28.63 -4.49
C GLN A 172 5.25 -28.30 -3.83
N GLU A 173 4.34 -29.27 -3.78
CA GLU A 173 3.05 -29.13 -3.11
C GLU A 173 3.17 -29.36 -1.60
N TYR A 174 2.36 -28.64 -0.82
CA TYR A 174 2.21 -28.92 0.60
C TYR A 174 1.31 -30.15 0.78
N ALA A 175 1.79 -31.16 1.50
CA ALA A 175 1.04 -32.40 1.72
C ALA A 175 -0.15 -32.23 2.68
N ASP A 176 -0.01 -31.37 3.69
CA ASP A 176 -1.06 -31.03 4.67
C ASP A 176 -0.91 -29.56 5.09
N PRO A 177 -1.39 -28.61 4.27
CA PRO A 177 -1.20 -27.20 4.55
C PRO A 177 -2.10 -26.72 5.68
N GLU A 178 -1.49 -26.22 6.76
CA GLU A 178 -2.25 -25.54 7.81
C GLU A 178 -2.61 -24.10 7.39
N PRO A 179 -3.89 -23.70 7.57
CA PRO A 179 -4.31 -22.32 7.35
C PRO A 179 -3.64 -21.38 8.35
N PHE A 180 -3.09 -20.28 7.86
CA PHE A 180 -2.63 -19.19 8.72
C PHE A 180 -3.64 -18.04 8.74
N THR A 181 -3.68 -17.34 9.87
CA THR A 181 -4.49 -16.12 10.01
C THR A 181 -3.60 -14.99 10.49
N PHE A 182 -3.53 -13.93 9.70
CA PHE A 182 -2.84 -12.70 10.03
C PHE A 182 -3.87 -11.64 10.43
N LYS A 183 -3.63 -11.00 11.57
CA LYS A 183 -4.44 -9.88 12.05
C LYS A 183 -3.57 -8.64 12.09
N ARG A 184 -3.99 -7.57 11.42
CA ARG A 184 -3.33 -6.28 11.47
C ARG A 184 -4.28 -5.24 12.02
N LEU A 185 -3.86 -4.58 13.09
CA LEU A 185 -4.52 -3.42 13.66
C LEU A 185 -3.60 -2.22 13.47
N THR A 186 -4.12 -1.17 12.86
CA THR A 186 -3.36 0.05 12.58
C THR A 186 -4.11 1.26 13.08
N TYR A 187 -3.40 2.13 13.78
CA TYR A 187 -3.90 3.44 14.19
C TYR A 187 -3.22 4.50 13.35
N GLY A 188 -3.93 5.54 12.96
CA GLY A 188 -3.39 6.59 12.11
C GLY A 188 -3.89 7.97 12.45
N THR A 189 -3.05 8.95 12.13
CA THR A 189 -3.39 10.37 12.15
C THR A 189 -2.97 10.98 10.83
N GLN A 190 -3.85 11.79 10.24
CA GLN A 190 -3.56 12.56 9.05
C GLN A 190 -3.81 14.05 9.33
N ILE A 191 -2.83 14.87 8.95
CA ILE A 191 -2.94 16.32 8.89
C ILE A 191 -2.80 16.73 7.42
N ASP A 192 -3.84 17.35 6.89
CA ASP A 192 -3.95 17.73 5.49
C ASP A 192 -4.29 19.21 5.39
N VAL A 193 -3.29 20.03 5.05
CA VAL A 193 -3.45 21.46 4.81
C VAL A 193 -3.32 21.79 3.33
N THR A 194 -3.73 20.86 2.46
CA THR A 194 -3.74 21.05 1.02
C THR A 194 -5.00 21.77 0.54
N ASP A 195 -4.96 22.34 -0.67
CA ASP A 195 -6.13 22.93 -1.32
C ASP A 195 -7.16 21.88 -1.75
N ASP A 196 -6.76 20.63 -1.97
CA ASP A 196 -7.67 19.55 -2.41
C ASP A 196 -7.13 18.20 -1.92
N ARG A 197 -7.97 17.35 -1.31
CA ARG A 197 -7.51 16.06 -0.79
C ARG A 197 -7.13 15.06 -1.88
N LEU A 198 -7.80 15.06 -3.01
CA LEU A 198 -7.62 14.03 -4.03
C LEU A 198 -6.58 14.46 -5.07
N ASP A 199 -6.68 15.71 -5.54
CA ASP A 199 -5.73 16.32 -6.46
C ASP A 199 -5.13 17.62 -5.92
N PRO A 200 -4.28 17.55 -4.87
CA PRO A 200 -3.60 18.72 -4.31
C PRO A 200 -2.75 19.43 -5.37
N ARG A 201 -2.89 20.77 -5.43
CA ARG A 201 -2.00 21.66 -6.21
C ARG A 201 -1.09 22.48 -5.32
N MET A 202 -1.47 22.69 -4.06
CA MET A 202 -0.67 23.40 -3.08
C MET A 202 -0.90 22.89 -1.66
N GLY A 203 0.08 23.14 -0.80
CA GLY A 203 0.01 22.83 0.62
C GLY A 203 0.77 21.56 0.99
N VAL A 204 0.46 21.01 2.16
CA VAL A 204 1.23 19.91 2.76
C VAL A 204 0.28 18.88 3.36
N ARG A 205 0.62 17.60 3.22
CA ARG A 205 -0.01 16.49 3.92
C ARG A 205 1.02 15.73 4.73
N PHE A 206 0.71 15.47 5.99
CA PHE A 206 1.45 14.60 6.89
C PHE A 206 0.56 13.46 7.37
N VAL A 207 1.11 12.26 7.41
CA VAL A 207 0.41 11.05 7.82
C VAL A 207 1.36 10.25 8.69
N ALA A 208 0.87 9.81 9.84
CA ALA A 208 1.57 8.90 10.71
C ALA A 208 0.68 7.71 11.02
N THR A 209 1.22 6.50 10.93
CA THR A 209 0.52 5.28 11.34
C THR A 209 1.38 4.44 12.26
N ARG A 210 0.71 3.64 13.09
CA ARG A 210 1.30 2.60 13.91
C ARG A 210 0.54 1.31 13.66
N SER A 211 1.21 0.32 13.11
CA SER A 211 0.66 -1.02 12.87
C SER A 211 1.23 -2.00 13.87
N GLU A 212 0.35 -2.72 14.57
CA GLU A 212 0.76 -3.79 15.48
C GLU A 212 0.99 -5.08 14.70
N SER A 213 2.04 -5.81 15.07
CA SER A 213 2.38 -7.15 14.57
C SER A 213 2.52 -8.11 15.75
N PRO A 214 1.38 -8.61 16.27
CA PRO A 214 1.38 -9.51 17.42
C PRO A 214 2.03 -10.85 17.07
N SER A 215 2.49 -11.57 18.10
CA SER A 215 3.06 -12.91 17.91
C SER A 215 2.02 -13.85 17.31
N ILE A 216 2.45 -14.63 16.31
CA ILE A 216 1.62 -15.64 15.65
C ILE A 216 1.74 -16.99 16.38
N ASP A 217 2.92 -17.28 16.94
CA ASP A 217 3.24 -18.49 17.70
C ASP A 217 4.26 -18.17 18.83
N THR A 218 4.81 -19.20 19.49
CA THR A 218 5.78 -19.04 20.58
C THR A 218 7.16 -18.59 20.12
N ASP A 219 7.51 -18.82 18.86
CA ASP A 219 8.85 -18.66 18.32
C ASP A 219 8.98 -17.36 17.52
N SER A 220 7.83 -16.75 17.21
CA SER A 220 7.69 -15.46 16.57
C SER A 220 8.02 -14.30 17.51
N SER A 221 8.48 -13.20 16.91
CA SER A 221 8.67 -11.93 17.60
C SER A 221 7.37 -11.15 17.71
N GLU A 222 7.23 -10.35 18.76
CA GLU A 222 6.23 -9.29 18.82
C GLU A 222 6.89 -7.98 18.41
N SER A 223 6.24 -7.25 17.50
CA SER A 223 6.76 -5.97 16.99
C SER A 223 5.64 -5.02 16.60
N TYR A 224 6.01 -3.76 16.36
CA TYR A 224 5.15 -2.80 15.70
C TYR A 224 5.96 -2.01 14.67
N THR A 225 5.25 -1.46 13.70
CA THR A 225 5.83 -0.61 12.65
C THR A 225 5.23 0.79 12.73
N VAL A 226 6.07 1.82 12.63
CA VAL A 226 5.65 3.22 12.55
C VAL A 226 6.01 3.76 11.18
N ASP A 227 4.98 4.19 10.45
CA ASP A 227 5.15 4.83 9.15
C ASP A 227 4.87 6.33 9.25
N THR A 228 5.71 7.11 8.59
CA THR A 228 5.54 8.55 8.44
C THR A 228 5.64 8.92 6.97
N ASN A 229 4.66 9.67 6.48
CA ASN A 229 4.56 10.09 5.10
C ASN A 229 4.29 11.60 5.07
N LEU A 230 5.22 12.36 4.53
CA LEU A 230 5.13 13.80 4.36
C LEU A 230 5.17 14.10 2.86
N THR A 231 4.15 14.78 2.35
CA THR A 231 4.22 15.28 0.98
C THR A 231 3.75 16.72 0.86
N GLY A 232 4.54 17.50 0.12
CA GLY A 232 4.31 18.90 -0.17
C GLY A 232 4.00 19.11 -1.64
N TYR A 233 3.17 20.11 -1.91
CA TYR A 233 2.69 20.48 -3.23
C TYR A 233 2.99 21.94 -3.49
N ILE A 234 3.68 22.18 -4.59
CA ILE A 234 4.10 23.52 -5.01
C ILE A 234 3.42 23.80 -6.35
N PRO A 235 2.58 24.84 -6.46
CA PRO A 235 1.98 25.22 -7.72
C PRO A 235 3.07 25.73 -8.67
N LEU A 236 3.03 25.27 -9.92
CA LEU A 236 3.93 25.70 -10.99
C LEU A 236 3.10 26.05 -12.23
N LEU A 237 3.60 26.99 -13.05
CA LEU A 237 2.86 27.47 -14.22
C LEU A 237 1.46 27.98 -13.81
N GLU A 238 0.50 27.96 -14.72
CA GLU A 238 -0.87 28.41 -14.41
C GLU A 238 -1.67 27.38 -13.60
N SER A 239 -1.50 26.09 -13.88
CA SER A 239 -2.31 25.02 -13.30
C SER A 239 -1.52 23.78 -12.90
N SER A 240 -0.21 23.71 -13.19
CA SER A 240 0.63 22.53 -12.96
C SER A 240 1.12 22.46 -11.51
N THR A 241 1.67 21.31 -11.11
CA THR A 241 2.07 21.09 -9.71
C THR A 241 3.35 20.28 -9.62
N PHE A 242 4.23 20.64 -8.70
CA PHE A 242 5.35 19.83 -8.31
C PHE A 242 5.10 19.24 -6.92
N ALA A 243 5.06 17.91 -6.84
CA ALA A 243 4.88 17.17 -5.62
C ALA A 243 6.23 16.61 -5.14
N ILE A 244 6.49 16.73 -3.84
CA ILE A 244 7.66 16.19 -3.17
C ILE A 244 7.17 15.29 -2.04
N ASN A 245 7.65 14.06 -1.99
CA ASN A 245 7.32 13.09 -0.95
C ASN A 245 8.57 12.65 -0.20
N TYR A 246 8.42 12.53 1.12
CA TYR A 246 9.33 11.84 2.01
C TYR A 246 8.55 10.80 2.79
N PHE A 247 9.04 9.56 2.75
CA PHE A 247 8.48 8.47 3.51
C PHE A 247 9.56 7.80 4.34
N ARG A 248 9.18 7.39 5.54
CA ARG A 248 10.01 6.63 6.46
C ARG A 248 9.16 5.62 7.21
N SER A 249 9.68 4.40 7.32
CA SER A 249 9.09 3.31 8.10
C SER A 249 10.15 2.71 9.02
N ASP A 250 9.78 2.47 10.27
CA ASP A 250 10.64 1.85 11.27
C ASP A 250 9.89 0.73 11.99
N ALA A 251 10.48 -0.46 12.01
CA ALA A 251 10.03 -1.54 12.88
C ALA A 251 10.68 -1.45 14.27
N THR A 252 9.96 -1.91 15.28
CA THR A 252 10.49 -2.05 16.64
C THR A 252 10.01 -3.36 17.23
N VAL A 253 10.95 -4.23 17.57
CA VAL A 253 10.69 -5.49 18.27
C VAL A 253 10.50 -5.20 19.75
N THR A 254 9.34 -5.57 20.29
CA THR A 254 9.02 -5.45 21.72
C THR A 254 9.34 -6.72 22.49
N LYS A 255 9.35 -7.85 21.79
CA LYS A 255 9.77 -9.16 22.32
C LYS A 255 10.40 -9.95 21.18
N GLU A 256 11.66 -10.33 21.36
CA GLU A 256 12.36 -11.17 20.38
C GLU A 256 11.72 -12.56 20.31
N GLY A 257 11.68 -13.11 19.10
CA GLY A 257 11.38 -14.53 18.87
C GLY A 257 12.63 -15.40 19.04
N VAL A 258 12.59 -16.63 18.56
CA VAL A 258 13.78 -17.48 18.46
C VAL A 258 14.71 -16.92 17.39
N THR A 259 15.91 -16.51 17.80
CA THR A 259 16.94 -15.90 16.93
C THR A 259 18.16 -16.80 16.72
N ASP A 260 18.18 -18.02 17.26
CA ASP A 260 19.24 -18.98 16.97
C ASP A 260 19.11 -19.53 15.54
N TYR A 261 20.10 -19.24 14.70
CA TYR A 261 20.07 -19.60 13.28
C TYR A 261 19.89 -21.10 13.04
N GLN A 262 20.59 -21.93 13.81
CA GLN A 262 20.57 -23.37 13.58
C GLN A 262 19.22 -23.96 13.96
N SER A 263 18.64 -23.49 15.07
CA SER A 263 17.28 -23.85 15.49
C SER A 263 16.23 -23.49 14.43
N ILE A 264 16.31 -22.27 13.87
CA ILE A 264 15.43 -21.82 12.78
C ILE A 264 15.60 -22.70 11.54
N LEU A 265 16.84 -22.98 11.14
CA LEU A 265 17.11 -23.77 9.93
C LEU A 265 16.62 -25.21 10.09
N ASP A 266 16.81 -25.83 11.26
CA ASP A 266 16.36 -27.19 11.52
C ASP A 266 14.82 -27.29 11.59
N GLU A 267 14.16 -26.26 12.14
CA GLU A 267 12.71 -26.09 12.10
C GLU A 267 12.21 -26.02 10.64
N LEU A 268 12.80 -25.14 9.82
CA LEU A 268 12.44 -24.99 8.41
C LEU A 268 12.67 -26.29 7.62
N ARG A 269 13.82 -26.95 7.79
CA ARG A 269 14.08 -28.24 7.11
C ARG A 269 13.06 -29.31 7.47
N THR A 270 12.63 -29.34 8.73
CA THR A 270 11.59 -30.25 9.20
C THR A 270 10.25 -29.91 8.55
N ASN A 271 9.85 -28.64 8.58
CA ASN A 271 8.55 -28.18 8.05
C ASN A 271 8.44 -28.35 6.53
N TYR A 272 9.53 -28.16 5.79
CA TYR A 272 9.57 -28.29 4.33
C TYR A 272 10.01 -29.69 3.86
N ALA A 273 10.22 -30.64 4.77
CA ALA A 273 10.74 -31.98 4.49
C ALA A 273 11.98 -31.98 3.57
N CYS A 274 12.93 -31.08 3.87
CA CYS A 274 14.12 -30.82 3.07
C CYS A 274 15.39 -31.22 3.85
N ALA A 275 16.20 -32.12 3.31
CA ALA A 275 17.46 -32.52 3.93
C ALA A 275 18.63 -31.63 3.49
N ALA A 276 19.72 -31.65 4.28
CA ALA A 276 20.94 -30.93 3.92
C ALA A 276 21.51 -31.47 2.59
N GLY A 277 21.74 -30.58 1.63
CA GLY A 277 22.21 -30.92 0.28
C GLY A 277 21.10 -31.16 -0.75
N ASP A 278 19.82 -31.16 -0.36
CA ASP A 278 18.71 -31.17 -1.31
C ASP A 278 18.62 -29.83 -2.06
N PRO A 279 17.99 -29.78 -3.26
CA PRO A 279 17.84 -28.53 -4.03
C PRO A 279 17.18 -27.37 -3.27
N CYS A 280 16.34 -27.66 -2.28
CA CYS A 280 15.66 -26.68 -1.42
C CYS A 280 16.56 -26.12 -0.30
N ASP A 281 17.67 -26.77 0.05
CA ASP A 281 18.46 -26.46 1.26
C ASP A 281 19.07 -25.05 1.20
N GLU A 282 19.54 -24.61 0.04
CA GLU A 282 20.07 -23.26 -0.13
C GLU A 282 18.99 -22.18 0.05
N SER A 283 17.78 -22.42 -0.45
CA SER A 283 16.63 -21.52 -0.22
C SER A 283 16.27 -21.44 1.25
N LEU A 284 16.32 -22.57 1.98
CA LEU A 284 16.02 -22.60 3.42
C LEU A 284 17.09 -21.89 4.26
N LYS A 285 18.37 -21.95 3.89
CA LYS A 285 19.44 -21.18 4.57
C LYS A 285 19.23 -19.66 4.45
N LYS A 286 18.85 -19.21 3.25
CA LYS A 286 18.52 -17.79 3.01
C LYS A 286 17.28 -17.37 3.80
N LEU A 287 16.22 -18.20 3.74
CA LEU A 287 15.01 -17.98 4.54
C LEU A 287 15.31 -17.93 6.04
N ALA A 288 16.15 -18.83 6.57
CA ALA A 288 16.55 -18.83 7.98
C ALA A 288 17.26 -17.54 8.38
N THR A 289 18.09 -16.98 7.50
CA THR A 289 18.78 -15.70 7.71
C THR A 289 17.76 -14.55 7.78
N ASP A 290 16.81 -14.51 6.85
CA ASP A 290 15.75 -13.50 6.81
C ASP A 290 14.81 -13.61 8.01
N THR A 291 14.43 -14.83 8.40
CA THR A 291 13.62 -15.11 9.59
C THR A 291 14.34 -14.66 10.85
N GLN A 292 15.64 -14.97 10.99
CA GLN A 292 16.45 -14.49 12.11
C GLN A 292 16.46 -12.95 12.18
N ALA A 293 16.71 -12.28 11.06
CA ALA A 293 16.73 -10.82 10.99
C ALA A 293 15.36 -10.22 11.33
N SER A 294 14.28 -10.76 10.76
CA SER A 294 12.91 -10.30 11.06
C SER A 294 12.52 -10.51 12.52
N ARG A 295 12.89 -11.65 13.14
CA ARG A 295 12.59 -11.92 14.56
C ARG A 295 13.41 -11.05 15.51
N LYS A 296 14.57 -10.55 15.06
CA LYS A 296 15.49 -9.72 15.85
C LYS A 296 15.22 -8.22 15.70
N TYR A 297 15.00 -7.75 14.48
CA TYR A 297 14.90 -6.31 14.15
C TYR A 297 13.49 -5.90 13.69
N GLY A 298 12.62 -6.85 13.38
CA GLY A 298 11.30 -6.58 12.80
C GLY A 298 11.37 -6.31 11.29
N THR A 299 10.23 -5.97 10.72
CA THR A 299 10.09 -5.65 9.30
C THR A 299 9.25 -4.40 9.11
N ALA A 300 9.89 -3.35 8.61
CA ALA A 300 9.26 -2.10 8.21
C ALA A 300 8.48 -2.28 6.91
N SER A 301 7.65 -1.30 6.58
CA SER A 301 6.96 -1.22 5.30
C SER A 301 7.98 -1.22 4.16
N SER A 302 7.74 -2.07 3.16
CA SER A 302 8.67 -2.36 2.08
C SER A 302 8.63 -1.31 0.96
N LEU A 303 9.58 -1.40 0.03
CA LEU A 303 9.61 -0.63 -1.21
C LEU A 303 9.30 -1.52 -2.42
N GLY A 304 8.83 -0.89 -3.49
CA GLY A 304 8.35 -1.53 -4.71
C GLY A 304 6.82 -1.49 -4.82
N GLY A 305 6.30 -1.66 -6.04
CA GLY A 305 4.87 -1.60 -6.36
C GLY A 305 4.40 -0.20 -6.78
N SER A 306 3.08 0.01 -6.81
CA SER A 306 2.46 1.20 -7.41
C SER A 306 2.72 2.51 -6.65
N SER A 307 3.17 2.45 -5.40
CA SER A 307 3.32 3.64 -4.55
C SER A 307 4.76 4.14 -4.42
N ARG A 308 5.77 3.27 -4.33
CA ARG A 308 7.16 3.67 -4.03
C ARG A 308 8.13 2.78 -4.78
N LEU A 309 9.06 3.39 -5.52
CA LEU A 309 9.95 2.67 -6.43
C LEU A 309 9.14 1.89 -7.46
N ARG A 310 8.35 2.64 -8.25
CA ARG A 310 7.33 2.11 -9.17
C ARG A 310 7.84 1.22 -10.30
N SER A 311 9.14 1.20 -10.57
CA SER A 311 9.76 0.27 -11.53
C SER A 311 10.10 -1.10 -10.96
N TYR A 312 9.71 -1.38 -9.72
CA TYR A 312 10.04 -2.62 -9.01
C TYR A 312 8.77 -3.31 -8.52
N ALA A 313 8.78 -4.64 -8.43
CA ALA A 313 7.63 -5.41 -7.95
C ALA A 313 7.19 -5.01 -6.53
N GLY A 314 5.91 -5.19 -6.21
CA GLY A 314 5.38 -4.94 -4.86
C GLY A 314 6.14 -5.73 -3.79
N GLY A 315 6.61 -5.06 -2.73
CA GLY A 315 7.35 -5.71 -1.65
C GLY A 315 8.77 -6.17 -2.00
N ARG A 316 9.35 -5.66 -3.10
CA ARG A 316 10.68 -6.04 -3.61
C ARG A 316 11.82 -5.89 -2.60
N TYR A 317 11.80 -4.82 -1.81
CA TYR A 317 12.85 -4.53 -0.84
C TYR A 317 12.25 -4.35 0.55
N SER A 318 12.75 -5.12 1.52
CA SER A 318 12.33 -5.09 2.91
C SER A 318 13.53 -4.98 3.85
N GLY A 319 13.30 -4.52 5.07
CA GLY A 319 14.31 -4.27 6.09
C GLY A 319 13.64 -3.84 7.40
N ALA A 320 14.41 -3.57 8.45
CA ALA A 320 13.88 -3.05 9.72
C ALA A 320 13.62 -1.54 9.65
N HIS A 321 14.29 -0.88 8.73
CA HIS A 321 14.16 0.54 8.45
C HIS A 321 14.04 0.77 6.93
N THR A 322 13.13 1.66 6.54
CA THR A 322 12.91 2.08 5.15
C THR A 322 12.88 3.59 5.07
N GLU A 323 13.55 4.16 4.06
CA GLU A 323 13.42 5.57 3.71
C GLU A 323 13.27 5.76 2.19
N PHE A 324 12.51 6.78 1.81
CA PHE A 324 12.14 7.06 0.43
C PHE A 324 11.95 8.55 0.17
N TYR A 325 12.41 9.00 -1.00
CA TYR A 325 12.12 10.29 -1.58
C TYR A 325 11.46 10.12 -2.95
N GLY A 326 10.37 10.86 -3.17
CA GLY A 326 9.68 10.94 -4.45
C GLY A 326 9.55 12.38 -4.91
N TYR A 327 9.75 12.61 -6.20
CA TYR A 327 9.55 13.90 -6.85
C TYR A 327 8.67 13.67 -8.07
N GLU A 328 7.61 14.46 -8.23
CA GLU A 328 6.70 14.31 -9.37
C GLU A 328 6.25 15.68 -9.88
N PHE A 329 6.52 15.96 -11.15
CA PHE A 329 5.94 17.08 -11.87
C PHE A 329 4.67 16.66 -12.59
N ARG A 330 3.56 17.33 -12.28
CA ARG A 330 2.25 17.15 -12.92
C ARG A 330 1.99 18.31 -13.84
N TRP A 331 2.02 18.01 -15.12
CA TRP A 331 1.59 18.93 -16.15
C TRP A 331 0.08 18.79 -16.36
N ASN A 332 -0.66 19.81 -15.93
CA ASN A 332 -2.10 19.87 -16.12
C ASN A 332 -2.39 20.38 -17.53
N LEU A 333 -2.96 19.52 -18.38
CA LEU A 333 -3.25 19.81 -19.78
C LEU A 333 -4.64 20.40 -19.96
N THR A 334 -5.58 20.00 -19.11
CA THR A 334 -6.94 20.55 -19.08
C THR A 334 -7.37 20.81 -17.64
N ASP A 335 -8.17 21.85 -17.45
CA ASP A 335 -8.88 22.17 -16.21
C ASP A 335 -10.33 22.48 -16.58
N GLU A 336 -11.05 21.41 -16.91
CA GLU A 336 -12.41 21.47 -17.44
C GLU A 336 -13.32 20.76 -16.47
N ASN A 337 -14.54 21.27 -16.23
CA ASN A 337 -15.60 20.54 -15.55
C ASN A 337 -16.59 20.03 -16.59
N THR A 338 -16.19 18.98 -17.32
CA THR A 338 -16.96 18.44 -18.44
C THR A 338 -17.54 17.08 -18.09
N PRO A 339 -18.88 16.89 -18.12
CA PRO A 339 -19.46 15.57 -17.99
C PRO A 339 -19.03 14.70 -19.17
N PHE A 340 -18.82 13.42 -18.89
CA PHE A 340 -18.68 12.40 -19.92
C PHE A 340 -19.52 11.17 -19.52
N ASP A 341 -20.16 10.57 -20.51
CA ASP A 341 -20.97 9.36 -20.34
C ASP A 341 -20.58 8.41 -21.49
N LEU A 342 -19.64 7.54 -21.20
CA LEU A 342 -19.21 6.45 -22.07
C LEU A 342 -19.83 5.16 -21.54
N TYR A 343 -20.05 4.18 -22.41
CA TYR A 343 -20.74 2.93 -22.07
C TYR A 343 -20.18 2.20 -20.83
N PHE A 344 -18.88 2.35 -20.56
CA PHE A 344 -18.17 1.70 -19.45
C PHE A 344 -17.71 2.69 -18.35
N ILE A 345 -17.90 3.99 -18.52
CA ILE A 345 -17.48 5.00 -17.54
C ILE A 345 -18.30 6.28 -17.67
N ARG A 346 -18.84 6.76 -16.55
CA ARG A 346 -19.54 8.03 -16.47
C ARG A 346 -19.04 8.82 -15.28
N ASP A 347 -18.64 10.06 -15.51
CA ASP A 347 -18.20 10.97 -14.46
C ASP A 347 -18.14 12.42 -15.00
N PHE A 348 -17.71 13.33 -14.14
CA PHE A 348 -17.26 14.65 -14.53
C PHE A 348 -15.75 14.63 -14.62
N ARG A 349 -15.19 14.81 -15.82
CA ARG A 349 -13.75 15.03 -15.93
C ARG A 349 -13.47 16.38 -15.31
N THR A 350 -12.49 16.41 -14.41
CA THR A 350 -12.03 17.64 -13.77
C THR A 350 -10.57 17.98 -14.08
N GLY A 351 -9.85 17.09 -14.78
CA GLY A 351 -8.55 17.36 -15.35
C GLY A 351 -7.92 16.15 -16.04
N PHE A 352 -7.10 16.40 -17.05
CA PHE A 352 -6.17 15.43 -17.63
C PHE A 352 -4.74 15.91 -17.41
N GLN A 353 -3.87 15.02 -16.93
CA GLN A 353 -2.52 15.40 -16.52
C GLN A 353 -1.49 14.38 -16.97
N LEU A 354 -0.29 14.87 -17.28
CA LEU A 354 0.91 14.04 -17.42
C LEU A 354 1.77 14.19 -16.18
N ALA A 355 2.24 13.08 -15.62
CA ALA A 355 3.06 13.04 -14.42
C ALA A 355 4.46 12.51 -14.75
N PHE A 356 5.49 13.28 -14.48
CA PHE A 356 6.88 12.88 -14.66
C PHE A 356 7.49 12.72 -13.28
N PHE A 357 8.05 11.54 -12.97
CA PHE A 357 8.51 11.27 -11.62
C PHE A 357 9.92 10.70 -11.58
N TYR A 358 10.61 11.02 -10.47
CA TYR A 358 11.86 10.43 -10.06
C TYR A 358 11.76 10.03 -8.59
N GLU A 359 12.25 8.85 -8.29
CA GLU A 359 12.12 8.22 -6.98
C GLU A 359 13.43 7.60 -6.57
N ARG A 360 13.70 7.62 -5.26
CA ARG A 360 14.86 6.98 -4.67
C ARG A 360 14.51 6.42 -3.31
N GLY A 361 14.93 5.19 -3.02
CA GLY A 361 14.65 4.55 -1.75
C GLY A 361 15.74 3.60 -1.29
N THR A 362 15.71 3.30 0.00
CA THR A 362 16.66 2.44 0.70
C THR A 362 15.95 1.66 1.79
N VAL A 363 16.46 0.46 2.08
CA VAL A 363 16.09 -0.35 3.25
C VAL A 363 17.35 -0.84 3.94
N ALA A 364 17.30 -1.01 5.26
CA ALA A 364 18.42 -1.51 6.05
C ALA A 364 17.97 -2.21 7.34
N GLU A 365 18.83 -3.02 7.93
CA GLU A 365 18.65 -3.61 9.27
C GLU A 365 18.97 -2.61 10.38
N GLN A 366 19.98 -1.76 10.16
CA GLN A 366 20.38 -0.71 11.08
C GLN A 366 20.13 0.66 10.46
N ARG A 367 19.73 1.62 11.30
CA ARG A 367 19.38 2.96 10.83
C ARG A 367 20.58 3.72 10.26
N GLU A 368 21.77 3.51 10.81
CA GLU A 368 23.01 4.11 10.32
C GLU A 368 23.42 3.66 8.91
N ASP A 369 22.92 2.50 8.47
CA ASP A 369 23.23 1.93 7.15
C ASP A 369 22.26 2.41 6.05
N LEU A 370 21.21 3.15 6.41
CA LEU A 370 20.33 3.79 5.42
C LEU A 370 21.16 4.70 4.51
N TRP A 371 20.86 4.65 3.21
CA TRP A 371 21.53 5.41 2.15
C TRP A 371 22.98 5.02 1.84
N ALA A 372 23.57 4.05 2.57
CA ALA A 372 24.82 3.43 2.12
C ALA A 372 24.66 2.79 0.73
N LYS A 373 23.46 2.28 0.47
CA LYS A 373 23.01 1.80 -0.84
C LYS A 373 21.57 2.26 -1.08
N SER A 374 21.16 2.34 -2.34
CA SER A 374 19.81 2.79 -2.70
C SER A 374 19.43 2.30 -4.09
N ARG A 375 18.14 2.32 -4.39
CA ARG A 375 17.60 2.11 -5.74
C ARG A 375 16.83 3.34 -6.20
N ASN A 376 16.70 3.48 -7.52
CA ASN A 376 16.00 4.60 -8.14
C ASN A 376 15.02 4.11 -9.20
N SER A 377 13.97 4.90 -9.40
CA SER A 377 12.92 4.64 -10.38
C SER A 377 12.56 5.96 -11.04
N THR A 378 12.45 5.97 -12.36
CA THR A 378 12.02 7.15 -13.14
C THR A 378 10.88 6.74 -14.05
N GLY A 379 9.90 7.60 -14.24
CA GLY A 379 8.80 7.25 -15.13
C GLY A 379 7.89 8.41 -15.54
N LEU A 380 6.91 8.01 -16.34
CA LEU A 380 5.86 8.85 -16.91
C LEU A 380 4.51 8.24 -16.57
N GLY A 381 3.54 9.10 -16.24
CA GLY A 381 2.17 8.73 -15.95
C GLY A 381 1.17 9.56 -16.72
N ALA A 382 0.04 8.97 -17.09
CA ALA A 382 -1.16 9.68 -17.50
C ALA A 382 -2.20 9.60 -16.37
N ARG A 383 -2.81 10.74 -16.01
CA ARG A 383 -3.82 10.84 -14.96
C ARG A 383 -5.12 11.42 -15.51
N LEU A 384 -6.23 10.75 -15.24
CA LEU A 384 -7.58 11.29 -15.41
C LEU A 384 -8.16 11.56 -14.02
N VAL A 385 -8.38 12.84 -13.70
CA VAL A 385 -8.96 13.28 -12.43
C VAL A 385 -10.46 13.52 -12.65
N THR A 386 -11.28 12.91 -11.81
CA THR A 386 -12.74 13.02 -11.92
C THR A 386 -13.38 13.76 -10.74
N GLY A 387 -14.63 14.19 -10.92
CA GLY A 387 -15.40 14.95 -9.94
C GLY A 387 -15.99 14.06 -8.86
N SER A 388 -16.30 12.80 -9.20
CA SER A 388 -16.74 11.82 -8.21
C SER A 388 -15.67 11.42 -7.20
N GLY A 389 -14.40 11.71 -7.51
CA GLY A 389 -13.26 11.54 -6.61
C GLY A 389 -12.24 10.49 -7.04
N PHE A 390 -12.41 9.84 -8.20
CA PHE A 390 -11.40 8.93 -8.73
C PHE A 390 -10.27 9.65 -9.45
N ILE A 391 -9.08 9.07 -9.29
CA ILE A 391 -7.93 9.36 -10.11
C ILE A 391 -7.51 8.07 -10.77
N TYR A 392 -7.77 7.97 -12.08
CA TYR A 392 -7.29 6.85 -12.88
C TYR A 392 -5.88 7.17 -13.33
N ARG A 393 -4.95 6.26 -13.07
CA ARG A 393 -3.54 6.47 -13.35
C ARG A 393 -2.91 5.29 -14.05
N PHE A 394 -2.26 5.59 -15.17
CA PHE A 394 -1.45 4.65 -15.94
C PHE A 394 0.00 5.14 -15.93
N ASP A 395 0.88 4.40 -15.27
CA ASP A 395 2.30 4.71 -15.15
C ASP A 395 3.15 3.69 -15.93
N VAL A 396 4.22 4.20 -16.55
CA VAL A 396 5.33 3.41 -17.07
C VAL A 396 6.61 3.88 -16.37
N ALA A 397 7.25 2.98 -15.64
CA ALA A 397 8.43 3.26 -14.83
C ALA A 397 9.63 2.42 -15.30
N THR A 398 10.84 2.92 -15.10
CA THR A 398 12.08 2.21 -15.44
C THR A 398 13.10 2.38 -14.31
N GLY A 399 13.77 1.29 -13.98
CA GLY A 399 14.82 1.21 -12.97
C GLY A 399 15.84 0.15 -13.33
N SER A 400 16.67 -0.24 -12.36
CA SER A 400 17.75 -1.21 -12.59
C SER A 400 17.28 -2.63 -12.93
N GLU A 401 16.04 -2.98 -12.59
CA GLU A 401 15.43 -4.31 -12.84
C GLU A 401 14.54 -4.33 -14.09
N GLY A 402 14.51 -3.24 -14.87
CA GLY A 402 13.76 -3.15 -16.12
C GLY A 402 12.62 -2.14 -16.06
N GLN A 403 11.60 -2.40 -16.87
CA GLN A 403 10.42 -1.55 -17.03
C GLN A 403 9.20 -2.21 -16.41
N GLU A 404 8.40 -1.42 -15.71
CA GLU A 404 7.11 -1.83 -15.17
C GLU A 404 6.00 -0.90 -15.67
N THR A 405 4.82 -1.48 -15.90
CA THR A 405 3.61 -0.74 -16.28
C THR A 405 2.54 -1.00 -15.24
N THR A 406 1.93 0.05 -14.71
CA THR A 406 0.92 -0.08 -13.65
C THR A 406 -0.30 0.75 -13.98
N LEU A 407 -1.47 0.11 -13.93
CA LEU A 407 -2.76 0.78 -13.90
C LEU A 407 -3.31 0.69 -12.47
N PHE A 408 -3.64 1.83 -11.87
CA PHE A 408 -4.28 1.87 -10.56
C PHE A 408 -5.25 3.03 -10.46
N VAL A 409 -6.16 2.91 -9.50
CA VAL A 409 -7.12 3.94 -9.12
C VAL A 409 -6.68 4.44 -7.76
N ASP A 410 -6.70 5.76 -7.56
CA ASP A 410 -6.17 6.52 -6.41
C ASP A 410 -4.78 7.14 -6.68
N TYR A 411 -4.19 7.70 -5.64
CA TYR A 411 -3.05 8.59 -5.64
C TYR A 411 -1.78 7.90 -5.11
N PRO A 412 -0.64 7.96 -5.82
CA PRO A 412 0.62 7.42 -5.30
C PRO A 412 1.04 8.19 -4.06
N TRP A 413 1.50 7.50 -3.02
CA TRP A 413 1.78 8.11 -1.70
C TRP A 413 0.52 8.50 -0.91
N GLY A 414 -0.66 8.01 -1.31
CA GLY A 414 -1.92 8.13 -0.57
C GLY A 414 -1.91 7.40 0.79
N THR A 415 -3.01 7.52 1.55
CA THR A 415 -3.10 7.05 2.94
C THR A 415 -3.80 5.71 3.12
N ILE A 416 -4.33 5.13 2.06
CA ILE A 416 -5.22 3.99 2.13
C ILE A 416 -4.62 2.90 1.23
N ALA A 417 -4.16 1.82 1.86
CA ALA A 417 -3.44 0.69 1.25
C ALA A 417 -1.95 0.94 0.90
N GLN A 418 -1.13 1.19 1.93
CA GLN A 418 0.33 0.97 1.86
C GLN A 418 0.79 0.00 2.93
#